data_AF-A0A2N0AM46-F1
#
_entry.id   AF-A0A2N0AM46-F1
#
_cell.length_a   1.000
_cell.length_b   1.000
_cell.length_c   1.000
_cell.angle_alpha   90.00
_cell.angle_beta   90.00
_cell.angle_gamma   90.00
#
_symmetry.space_group_name_H-M   'P 1'
#
loop_
_entity.id
_entity.type
_entity.pdbx_description
1 polymer ?
#
loop_
_entity_poly.entity_id
_entity_poly.type
_entity_poly.pdbx_seq_one_letter_code
_entity_poly.pdbx_strand_id
1 'polypeptide(L)'
;MKKKLAFVHLFTVLFFQCSEKQIPVPSELKVLADAYHSGHLTVVSSILTDKKKERELLPLEEVLYTKTLFYLGDWKEFFSHWSELTYKTPELVLLYFKAVIVSKFPITISAEDESKLIELLPISPEACLLYLKLKNSKHPNQQKKLFLDQAKQFQTHLDRLEKELEITK
;
A
#
# COMPACT_ATOMS: atom_id res chain seq x y z
N MET A 1 -5.60 -72.49 -12.19
CA MET A 1 -6.40 -71.52 -12.98
C MET A 1 -6.78 -70.34 -12.11
N LYS A 2 -6.41 -69.14 -12.58
CA LYS A 2 -6.96 -67.80 -12.30
C LYS A 2 -7.16 -67.39 -10.82
N LYS A 3 -6.10 -66.74 -10.31
CA LYS A 3 -6.12 -65.73 -9.24
C LYS A 3 -7.17 -64.65 -9.55
N LYS A 4 -7.98 -64.26 -8.56
CA LYS A 4 -8.60 -62.93 -8.51
C LYS A 4 -8.48 -62.41 -7.08
N LEU A 5 -7.44 -61.60 -6.90
CA LEU A 5 -7.15 -60.82 -5.71
C LEU A 5 -8.09 -59.60 -5.75
N ALA A 6 -9.11 -59.58 -4.90
CA ALA A 6 -10.05 -58.47 -4.80
C ALA A 6 -9.38 -57.31 -4.03
N PHE A 7 -8.78 -56.42 -4.81
CA PHE A 7 -8.79 -54.96 -4.68
C PHE A 7 -9.39 -54.39 -3.38
N VAL A 8 -8.54 -54.10 -2.39
CA VAL A 8 -8.85 -53.15 -1.31
C VAL A 8 -7.98 -51.92 -1.56
N HIS A 9 -8.50 -50.99 -2.36
CA HIS A 9 -7.93 -49.65 -2.43
C HIS A 9 -8.30 -48.91 -1.15
N LEU A 10 -7.32 -48.81 -0.26
CA LEU A 10 -7.25 -47.89 0.85
C LEU A 10 -7.30 -46.46 0.29
N PHE A 11 -8.49 -45.90 0.15
CA PHE A 11 -8.70 -44.47 -0.12
C PHE A 11 -8.50 -43.72 1.20
N THR A 12 -7.25 -43.34 1.48
CA THR A 12 -6.95 -42.27 2.43
C THR A 12 -7.47 -40.97 1.85
N VAL A 13 -8.70 -40.59 2.22
CA VAL A 13 -9.19 -39.23 2.06
C VAL A 13 -8.38 -38.37 3.02
N LEU A 14 -7.28 -37.81 2.51
CA LEU A 14 -6.65 -36.64 3.08
C LEU A 14 -7.73 -35.56 3.12
N PHE A 15 -8.21 -35.27 4.32
CA PHE A 15 -8.97 -34.05 4.60
C PHE A 15 -8.06 -32.87 4.27
N PHE A 16 -8.07 -32.45 3.01
CA PHE A 16 -7.80 -31.06 2.69
C PHE A 16 -8.92 -30.27 3.37
N GLN A 17 -8.66 -29.82 4.59
CA GLN A 17 -9.27 -28.60 5.11
C GLN A 17 -8.84 -27.48 4.18
N CYS A 18 -9.57 -27.36 3.07
CA CYS A 18 -9.66 -26.13 2.33
C CYS A 18 -10.32 -25.16 3.31
N SER A 19 -9.49 -24.43 4.07
CA SER A 19 -9.95 -23.25 4.79
C SER A 19 -10.71 -22.43 3.76
N GLU A 20 -12.02 -22.27 3.95
CA GLU A 20 -12.81 -21.34 3.16
C GLU A 20 -12.07 -20.00 3.27
N LYS A 21 -11.34 -19.62 2.21
CA LYS A 21 -10.92 -18.25 2.05
C LYS A 21 -12.24 -17.51 1.91
N GLN A 22 -12.69 -16.89 2.99
CA GLN A 22 -13.78 -15.92 2.97
C GLN A 22 -13.36 -14.86 1.96
N ILE A 23 -13.83 -15.02 0.73
CA ILE A 23 -13.81 -13.96 -0.26
C ILE A 23 -14.73 -12.91 0.35
N PRO A 24 -14.22 -11.71 0.66
CA PRO A 24 -15.02 -10.69 1.28
C PRO A 24 -16.16 -10.41 0.31
N VAL A 25 -17.39 -10.43 0.78
CA VAL A 25 -18.52 -10.07 -0.07
C VAL A 25 -18.23 -8.66 -0.56
N PRO A 26 -18.17 -8.38 -1.88
CA PRO A 26 -17.79 -7.07 -2.41
C PRO A 26 -18.62 -5.91 -1.83
N SER A 27 -19.81 -6.20 -1.30
CA SER A 27 -20.66 -5.25 -0.57
C SER A 27 -20.05 -4.75 0.74
N GLU A 28 -19.36 -5.59 1.51
CA GLU A 28 -18.87 -5.22 2.84
C GLU A 28 -17.67 -4.27 2.76
N LEU A 29 -16.71 -4.57 1.88
CA LEU A 29 -15.60 -3.66 1.60
C LEU A 29 -16.10 -2.32 1.05
N LYS A 30 -17.15 -2.35 0.21
CA LYS A 30 -17.77 -1.12 -0.30
C LYS A 30 -18.36 -0.28 0.83
N VAL A 31 -19.08 -0.89 1.77
CA VAL A 31 -19.62 -0.18 2.95
C VAL A 31 -18.50 0.46 3.77
N LEU A 32 -17.40 -0.25 4.00
CA LEU A 32 -16.24 0.29 4.70
C LEU A 32 -15.57 1.44 3.93
N ALA A 33 -15.46 1.32 2.61
CA ALA A 33 -14.94 2.38 1.76
C ALA A 33 -15.86 3.62 1.81
N ASP A 34 -17.18 3.45 1.70
CA ASP A 34 -18.13 4.56 1.75
C ASP A 34 -18.09 5.26 3.12
N ALA A 35 -17.98 4.50 4.21
CA ALA A 35 -17.80 5.02 5.56
C ALA A 35 -16.47 5.81 5.70
N TYR A 36 -15.39 5.29 5.13
CA TYR A 36 -14.10 5.98 5.08
C TYR A 36 -14.18 7.32 4.34
N HIS A 37 -14.78 7.34 3.14
CA HIS A 37 -14.94 8.57 2.36
C HIS A 37 -15.89 9.58 3.03
N SER A 38 -16.81 9.10 3.85
CA SER A 38 -17.71 9.93 4.66
C SER A 38 -17.07 10.42 5.98
N GLY A 39 -15.81 10.06 6.25
CA GLY A 39 -15.06 10.51 7.43
C GLY A 39 -15.34 9.70 8.71
N HIS A 40 -16.03 8.57 8.63
CA HIS A 40 -16.30 7.69 9.78
C HIS A 40 -15.10 6.80 10.14
N LEU A 41 -13.91 7.41 10.26
CA LEU A 41 -12.63 6.71 10.37
C LEU A 41 -12.52 5.84 11.63
N THR A 42 -13.09 6.26 12.76
CA THR A 42 -13.09 5.48 14.01
C THR A 42 -13.86 4.18 13.88
N VAL A 43 -15.00 4.20 13.18
CA VAL A 43 -15.83 3.02 12.90
C VAL A 43 -15.08 2.08 11.97
N VAL A 44 -14.50 2.61 10.89
CA VAL A 44 -13.71 1.83 9.93
C VAL A 44 -12.50 1.18 10.63
N SER A 45 -11.79 1.94 11.46
CA SER A 45 -10.66 1.43 12.22
C SER A 45 -11.07 0.32 13.18
N SER A 46 -12.15 0.49 13.95
CA SER A 46 -12.64 -0.54 14.87
C SER A 46 -12.96 -1.84 14.14
N ILE A 47 -13.71 -1.77 13.04
CA ILE A 47 -14.11 -2.95 12.27
C ILE A 47 -12.89 -3.67 11.68
N LEU A 48 -11.95 -2.92 11.11
CA LEU A 48 -10.74 -3.50 10.51
C LEU A 48 -9.79 -4.07 11.57
N THR A 49 -9.67 -3.43 12.74
CA THR A 49 -8.91 -3.96 13.87
C THR A 49 -9.51 -5.27 14.39
N ASP A 50 -10.85 -5.36 14.50
CA ASP A 50 -11.50 -6.59 14.94
C ASP A 50 -11.35 -7.72 13.91
N LYS A 51 -11.52 -7.40 12.62
CA LYS A 51 -11.21 -8.34 11.53
C LYS A 51 -9.77 -8.85 11.58
N LYS A 52 -8.79 -7.97 11.85
CA LYS A 52 -7.36 -8.32 11.97
C LYS A 52 -7.08 -9.29 13.12
N LYS A 53 -7.88 -9.27 14.20
CA LYS A 53 -7.77 -10.23 15.32
C LYS A 53 -8.32 -11.61 14.94
N GLU A 54 -9.31 -11.66 14.06
CA GLU A 54 -9.98 -12.89 13.64
C GLU A 54 -9.28 -13.57 12.46
N ARG A 55 -8.76 -12.77 11.52
CA ARG A 55 -8.09 -13.24 10.30
C ARG A 55 -7.10 -12.21 9.76
N GLU A 56 -6.26 -12.64 8.83
CA GLU A 56 -5.46 -11.71 8.03
C GLU A 56 -6.37 -10.79 7.19
N LEU A 57 -6.00 -9.52 7.13
CA LEU A 57 -6.68 -8.55 6.29
C LEU A 57 -6.36 -8.84 4.81
N LEU A 58 -7.35 -8.59 3.96
CA LEU A 58 -7.16 -8.74 2.52
C LEU A 58 -6.43 -7.51 1.97
N PRO A 59 -5.77 -7.59 0.80
CA PRO A 59 -4.93 -6.50 0.31
C PRO A 59 -5.63 -5.14 0.22
N LEU A 60 -6.92 -5.11 -0.17
CA LEU A 60 -7.69 -3.87 -0.20
C LEU A 60 -8.10 -3.38 1.20
N GLU A 61 -8.33 -4.30 2.13
CA GLU A 61 -8.59 -3.98 3.53
C GLU A 61 -7.32 -3.45 4.21
N GLU A 62 -6.14 -3.99 3.90
CA GLU A 62 -4.84 -3.50 4.38
C GLU A 62 -4.57 -2.06 3.91
N VAL A 63 -4.83 -1.78 2.63
CA VAL A 63 -4.71 -0.43 2.07
C VAL A 63 -5.67 0.53 2.79
N LEU A 64 -6.93 0.12 2.96
CA LEU A 64 -7.93 0.95 3.64
C LEU A 64 -7.59 1.16 5.12
N TYR A 65 -7.11 0.13 5.82
CA TYR A 65 -6.71 0.20 7.22
C TYR A 65 -5.53 1.14 7.40
N THR A 66 -4.48 0.98 6.59
CA THR A 66 -3.29 1.85 6.61
C THR A 66 -3.65 3.32 6.40
N LYS A 67 -4.50 3.61 5.41
CA LYS A 67 -5.02 4.96 5.18
C LYS A 67 -5.81 5.48 6.38
N THR A 68 -6.69 4.66 6.94
CA THR A 68 -7.51 5.03 8.10
C THR A 68 -6.64 5.40 9.30
N LEU A 69 -5.63 4.59 9.62
CA LEU A 69 -4.67 4.87 10.69
C LEU A 69 -3.91 6.19 10.47
N PHE A 70 -3.48 6.44 9.23
CA PHE A 70 -2.81 7.69 8.87
C PHE A 70 -3.70 8.91 9.12
N TYR A 71 -4.96 8.89 8.66
CA TYR A 71 -5.86 10.02 8.82
C TYR A 71 -6.41 10.20 10.24
N LEU A 72 -6.44 9.13 11.05
CA LEU A 72 -6.70 9.22 12.49
C LEU A 72 -5.50 9.76 13.28
N GLY A 73 -4.30 9.71 12.70
CA GLY A 73 -3.07 10.05 13.40
C GLY A 73 -2.65 9.03 14.46
N ASP A 74 -3.10 7.78 14.35
CA ASP A 74 -2.67 6.70 15.24
C ASP A 74 -1.29 6.18 14.79
N TRP A 75 -0.26 6.96 15.13
CA TRP A 75 1.10 6.73 14.65
C TRP A 75 1.67 5.40 15.15
N LYS A 76 1.38 5.01 16.40
CA LYS A 76 1.93 3.78 16.96
C LYS A 76 1.43 2.56 16.19
N GLU A 77 0.13 2.47 15.98
CA GLU A 77 -0.47 1.37 15.22
C GLU A 77 -0.09 1.47 13.74
N PHE A 78 -0.06 2.66 13.16
CA PHE A 78 0.35 2.88 11.77
C PHE A 78 1.74 2.31 11.48
N PHE A 79 2.74 2.63 12.30
CA PHE A 79 4.11 2.16 12.08
C PHE A 79 4.30 0.69 12.43
N SER A 80 3.55 0.16 13.40
CA SER A 80 3.51 -1.27 13.66
C SER A 80 2.97 -2.02 12.44
N HIS A 81 1.82 -1.60 11.93
CA HIS A 81 1.19 -2.22 10.78
C HIS A 81 2.02 -2.09 9.50
N TRP A 82 2.68 -0.94 9.28
CA TRP A 82 3.59 -0.74 8.14
C TRP A 82 4.68 -1.82 8.02
N SER A 83 5.19 -2.31 9.15
CA SER A 83 6.24 -3.34 9.17
C SER A 83 5.72 -4.72 8.76
N GLU A 84 4.41 -4.95 8.87
CA GLU A 84 3.74 -6.22 8.54
C GLU A 84 3.28 -6.28 7.07
N LEU A 85 3.17 -5.12 6.41
CA LEU A 85 2.68 -5.03 5.03
C LEU A 85 3.61 -5.73 4.04
N THR A 86 3.09 -6.75 3.39
CA THR A 86 3.78 -7.47 2.31
C THR A 86 3.82 -6.66 1.01
N TYR A 87 2.77 -5.88 0.74
CA TYR A 87 2.65 -5.06 -0.46
C TYR A 87 2.45 -3.59 -0.13
N LYS A 88 3.39 -2.75 -0.59
CA LYS A 88 3.40 -1.30 -0.34
C LYS A 88 3.18 -0.57 -1.66
N THR A 89 1.97 -0.07 -1.90
CA THR A 89 1.67 0.73 -3.10
C THR A 89 2.42 2.07 -3.06
N PRO A 90 2.64 2.73 -4.22
CA PRO A 90 3.23 4.06 -4.28
C PRO A 90 2.54 5.07 -3.34
N GLU A 91 1.21 5.03 -3.27
CA GLU A 91 0.44 5.90 -2.37
C GLU A 91 0.77 5.64 -0.90
N LEU A 92 0.81 4.37 -0.48
CA LEU A 92 1.14 4.00 0.90
C LEU A 92 2.58 4.39 1.28
N VAL A 93 3.53 4.28 0.35
CA VAL A 93 4.91 4.77 0.54
C VAL A 93 4.91 6.27 0.81
N LEU A 94 4.18 7.06 0.01
CA LEU A 94 4.07 8.50 0.24
C LEU A 94 3.44 8.82 1.61
N LEU A 95 2.40 8.07 2.02
CA LEU A 95 1.79 8.21 3.34
C LEU A 95 2.76 7.87 4.47
N TYR A 96 3.55 6.81 4.33
CA TYR A 96 4.58 6.44 5.32
C TYR A 96 5.58 7.56 5.53
N PHE A 97 6.16 8.12 4.46
CA PHE A 97 7.13 9.21 4.59
C PHE A 97 6.51 10.51 5.09
N LYS A 98 5.24 10.79 4.76
CA LYS A 98 4.48 11.87 5.41
C LYS A 98 4.37 11.62 6.91
N ALA A 99 3.98 10.41 7.32
CA ALA A 99 3.85 10.03 8.73
C ALA A 99 5.16 10.20 9.48
N VAL A 100 6.29 9.76 8.90
CA VAL A 100 7.64 9.93 9.47
C VAL A 100 7.93 11.41 9.75
N ILE A 101 7.56 12.30 8.83
CA ILE A 101 7.80 13.74 8.97
C ILE A 101 6.86 14.39 10.01
N VAL A 102 5.56 14.04 10.00
CA VAL A 102 4.54 14.74 10.80
C VAL A 102 4.39 14.17 12.22
N SER A 103 4.59 12.87 12.42
CA SER A 103 4.34 12.21 13.70
C SER A 103 5.33 12.61 14.80
N LYS A 104 6.54 13.04 14.42
CA LYS A 104 7.69 13.24 15.32
C LYS A 104 8.02 11.98 16.15
N PHE A 105 7.49 10.82 15.76
CA PHE A 105 7.74 9.56 16.43
C PHE A 105 9.16 9.09 16.10
N PRO A 106 9.95 8.58 17.07
CA PRO A 106 11.33 8.18 16.83
C PRO A 106 11.35 6.89 16.00
N ILE A 107 11.57 7.03 14.69
CA ILE A 107 11.54 5.92 13.74
C ILE A 107 12.84 5.86 12.97
N THR A 108 13.39 4.65 12.90
CA THR A 108 14.52 4.35 12.03
C THR A 108 13.98 3.87 10.69
N ILE A 109 14.26 4.62 9.63
CA ILE A 109 13.86 4.26 8.26
C ILE A 109 14.81 3.18 7.75
N SER A 110 14.26 2.08 7.27
CA SER A 110 15.04 1.01 6.67
C SER A 110 15.57 1.43 5.29
N ALA A 111 16.70 0.85 4.85
CA ALA A 111 17.22 1.10 3.51
C ALA A 111 16.24 0.66 2.41
N GLU A 112 15.43 -0.37 2.68
CA GLU A 112 14.38 -0.86 1.78
C GLU A 112 13.22 0.13 1.65
N ASP A 113 12.77 0.73 2.76
CA ASP A 113 11.72 1.75 2.68
C ASP A 113 12.25 3.03 2.01
N GLU A 114 13.51 3.39 2.24
CA GLU A 114 14.15 4.51 1.54
C GLU A 114 14.25 4.26 0.02
N SER A 115 14.63 3.06 -0.42
CA SER A 115 14.71 2.75 -1.85
C SER A 115 13.35 2.88 -2.54
N LYS A 116 12.26 2.48 -1.88
CA LYS A 116 10.89 2.66 -2.39
C LYS A 116 10.52 4.13 -2.61
N LEU A 117 11.02 5.04 -1.78
CA LEU A 117 10.83 6.49 -2.03
C LEU A 117 11.64 6.98 -3.22
N ILE A 118 12.89 6.51 -3.35
CA ILE A 118 13.79 6.87 -4.45
C ILE A 118 13.21 6.47 -5.79
N GLU A 119 12.59 5.28 -5.87
CA GLU A 119 11.91 4.78 -7.07
C GLU A 119 10.76 5.69 -7.54
N LEU A 120 10.13 6.44 -6.62
CA LEU A 120 9.03 7.36 -6.94
C LEU A 120 9.50 8.75 -7.39
N LEU A 121 10.78 9.10 -7.20
CA LEU A 121 11.31 10.42 -7.55
C LEU A 121 11.14 10.80 -9.02
N PRO A 122 11.27 9.91 -10.02
CA PRO A 122 11.06 10.30 -11.41
C PRO A 122 9.60 10.59 -11.76
N ILE A 123 8.64 10.04 -11.00
CA ILE A 123 7.21 10.02 -11.39
C ILE A 123 6.29 10.80 -10.44
N SER A 124 6.79 11.24 -9.28
CA SER A 124 5.99 11.93 -8.27
C SER A 124 6.71 13.18 -7.73
N PRO A 125 6.19 14.40 -7.97
CA PRO A 125 6.71 15.62 -7.36
C PRO A 125 6.62 15.59 -5.85
N GLU A 126 5.61 14.90 -5.33
CA GLU A 126 5.42 14.70 -3.91
C GLU A 126 6.56 13.86 -3.30
N ALA A 127 6.99 12.80 -3.98
CA ALA A 127 8.14 12.00 -3.53
C ALA A 127 9.41 12.85 -3.42
N CYS A 128 9.65 13.75 -4.38
CA CYS A 128 10.75 14.70 -4.33
C CYS A 128 10.67 15.59 -3.09
N LEU A 129 9.51 16.21 -2.82
CA LEU A 129 9.32 17.04 -1.63
C LEU A 129 9.58 16.27 -0.33
N LEU A 130 9.07 15.04 -0.23
CA LEU A 130 9.25 14.19 0.93
C LEU A 130 10.73 13.82 1.12
N TYR A 131 11.42 13.42 0.06
CA TYR A 131 12.84 13.09 0.09
C TYR A 131 13.70 14.29 0.52
N LEU A 132 13.40 15.48 0.00
CA LEU A 132 14.10 16.71 0.35
C LEU A 132 13.89 17.12 1.81
N LYS A 133 12.65 17.04 2.30
CA LYS A 133 12.32 17.30 3.71
C LYS A 133 13.00 16.28 4.63
N LEU A 134 13.00 15.00 4.24
CA LEU A 134 13.60 13.93 5.03
C LEU A 134 15.11 14.11 5.16
N LYS A 135 15.81 14.43 4.07
CA LYS A 135 17.25 14.68 4.10
C LYS A 135 17.63 16.00 4.78
N ASN A 136 16.64 16.78 5.23
CA ASN A 136 16.79 18.03 5.99
C ASN A 136 17.93 18.89 5.40
N SER A 137 17.91 19.03 4.07
CA SER A 137 19.17 19.18 3.34
C SER A 137 19.71 20.60 3.46
N LYS A 138 20.96 20.68 3.93
CA LYS A 138 21.81 21.88 3.89
C LYS A 138 22.21 22.28 2.45
N HIS A 139 21.62 21.69 1.42
CA HIS A 139 22.07 21.77 0.02
C HIS A 139 20.92 22.12 -0.95
N PRO A 140 20.40 23.36 -0.89
CA PRO A 140 19.26 23.82 -1.69
C PRO A 140 19.48 23.71 -3.22
N ASN A 141 20.72 23.75 -3.69
CA ASN A 141 21.04 23.67 -5.12
C ASN A 141 20.76 22.30 -5.75
N GLN A 142 21.01 21.20 -5.02
CA GLN A 142 20.69 19.85 -5.50
C GLN A 142 19.18 19.62 -5.54
N GLN A 143 18.45 20.22 -4.60
CA GLN A 143 16.99 20.20 -4.55
C GLN A 143 16.37 20.88 -5.76
N LYS A 144 16.85 22.10 -6.06
CA LYS A 144 16.43 22.87 -7.23
C LYS A 144 16.70 22.09 -8.51
N LYS A 145 17.84 21.42 -8.62
CA LYS A 145 18.19 20.59 -9.79
C LYS A 145 17.20 19.43 -9.96
N LEU A 146 16.97 18.64 -8.91
CA LEU A 146 15.99 17.54 -8.92
C LEU A 146 14.61 18.01 -9.37
N PHE A 147 14.13 19.13 -8.83
CA PHE A 147 12.85 19.71 -9.21
C PHE A 147 12.78 20.15 -10.68
N LEU A 148 13.83 20.80 -11.17
CA LEU A 148 13.89 21.26 -12.56
C LEU A 148 13.96 20.09 -13.55
N ASP A 149 14.72 19.06 -13.22
CA ASP A 149 14.83 17.85 -14.03
C ASP A 149 13.46 17.15 -14.15
N GLN A 150 12.70 17.09 -13.06
CA GLN A 150 11.36 16.52 -13.04
C GLN A 150 10.34 17.37 -13.80
N ALA A 151 10.36 18.69 -13.63
CA ALA A 151 9.49 19.61 -14.38
C ALA A 151 9.70 19.44 -15.89
N LYS A 152 10.96 19.26 -16.32
CA LYS A 152 11.29 18.98 -17.71
C LYS A 152 10.75 17.61 -18.17
N GLN A 153 10.82 16.58 -17.34
CA GLN A 153 10.23 15.27 -17.64
C GLN A 153 8.70 15.37 -17.78
N PHE A 154 8.02 16.06 -16.87
CA PHE A 154 6.58 16.28 -16.97
C PHE A 154 6.19 17.03 -18.24
N GLN A 155 6.91 18.10 -18.59
CA GLN A 155 6.67 18.82 -19.84
C GLN A 155 6.85 17.89 -21.05
N THR A 156 7.92 17.08 -21.05
CA THR A 156 8.18 16.11 -22.14
C THR A 156 7.03 15.09 -22.28
N HIS A 157 6.46 14.64 -21.16
CA HIS A 157 5.31 13.73 -21.18
C HIS A 157 4.03 14.42 -21.68
N LEU A 158 3.80 15.68 -21.28
CA LEU A 158 2.68 16.48 -21.77
C LEU A 158 2.78 16.73 -23.28
N ASP A 159 3.93 17.19 -23.77
CA ASP A 159 4.17 17.45 -25.20
C ASP A 159 3.91 16.19 -26.04
N ARG A 160 4.29 15.02 -25.52
CA ARG A 160 4.03 13.73 -26.16
C ARG A 160 2.54 13.39 -26.20
N LEU A 161 1.84 13.56 -25.09
CA LEU A 161 0.39 13.29 -25.01
C LEU A 161 -0.40 14.23 -25.91
N GLU A 162 -0.04 15.51 -25.97
CA GLU A 162 -0.65 16.49 -26.87
C GLU A 162 -0.48 16.08 -28.33
N LYS A 163 0.74 15.70 -28.72
CA LYS A 163 1.01 15.19 -30.07
C LYS A 163 0.20 13.93 -30.39
N GLU A 164 0.09 12.99 -29.47
CA GLU A 164 -0.71 11.77 -29.64
C GLU A 164 -2.21 12.09 -29.78
N LEU A 165 -2.73 13.07 -29.03
CA LEU A 165 -4.11 13.55 -29.13
C LEU A 165 -4.40 14.30 -30.44
N GLU A 166 -3.46 15.08 -30.95
CA GLU A 166 -3.57 15.77 -32.24
C GLU A 166 -3.59 14.81 -33.44
N ILE A 167 -2.82 13.71 -33.37
CA ILE A 167 -2.80 12.67 -34.41
C ILE A 167 -4.12 11.88 -34.47
N THR A 168 -4.89 11.87 -33.38
CA THR A 168 -6.14 11.11 -33.28
C THR A 168 -7.38 11.91 -33.73
N LYS A 169 -7.22 13.19 -34.11
CA LYS A 169 -8.25 14.06 -34.69
C LYS A 169 -8.18 14.07 -36.20
#